data_AF-A0A1A0MNR4-F1
#
_entry.id   AF-A0A1A0MNR4-F1
#
_cell.length_a   1.000
_cell.length_b   1.000
_cell.length_c   1.000
_cell.angle_alpha   90.00
_cell.angle_beta   90.00
_cell.angle_gamma   90.00
#
_symmetry.space_group_name_H-M   'P 1'
#
loop_
_entity.id
_entity.type
_entity.pdbx_description
1 polymer ?
#
loop_
_entity_poly.entity_id
_entity_poly.type
_entity_poly.pdbx_seq_one_letter_code
_entity_poly.pdbx_strand_id
1 'polypeptide(L)'
;MRRRLLLVSAPVVAVVLILAAKLASVAVVGDSVVTDYAHRDTAALSDDVAILHRFNVIEPARTSYAGGSLAVLQHRLDDADREFSDALARTAADRSCPVRVNLELIRETLGDQAAAAGDRDTAVRRYTAARDVVTHAPANCFAGNTDADPERRRIRAAALPRLDAKLATTDRPPTAPPPPRPEAPPPAPPPASADASSTLPPPLPPPDAGDPLRGLQQILRDAAQ
;
A
#
# COMPACT_ATOMS: atom_id res chain seq x y z
N MET A 1 -54.52 -0.31 33.78
CA MET A 1 -53.10 -0.30 34.21
C MET A 1 -52.15 -1.00 33.21
N ARG A 2 -52.42 -2.23 32.72
CA ARG A 2 -51.54 -2.93 31.74
C ARG A 2 -51.28 -2.20 30.41
N ARG A 3 -52.28 -1.48 29.88
CA ARG A 3 -52.18 -0.73 28.60
C ARG A 3 -51.29 0.52 28.68
N ARG A 4 -51.16 1.14 29.86
CA ARG A 4 -50.27 2.29 30.10
C ARG A 4 -48.81 1.85 30.28
N LEU A 5 -48.57 0.70 30.90
CA LEU A 5 -47.23 0.10 30.97
C LEU A 5 -46.67 -0.22 29.58
N LEU A 6 -47.49 -0.78 28.69
CA LEU A 6 -47.09 -1.07 27.31
C LEU A 6 -46.78 0.19 26.48
N LEU A 7 -47.51 1.29 26.70
CA LEU A 7 -47.28 2.56 26.00
C LEU A 7 -46.01 3.29 26.45
N VAL A 8 -45.55 3.06 27.68
CA VAL A 8 -44.31 3.64 28.23
C VAL A 8 -43.10 2.75 27.92
N SER A 9 -43.26 1.42 27.87
CA SER A 9 -42.17 0.49 27.56
C SER A 9 -41.92 0.32 26.05
N ALA A 10 -42.93 0.49 25.21
CA ALA A 10 -42.80 0.41 23.75
C ALA A 10 -41.72 1.33 23.15
N PRO A 11 -41.62 2.62 23.51
CA PRO A 11 -40.56 3.47 22.96
C PRO A 11 -39.16 3.04 23.44
N VAL A 12 -39.02 2.57 24.68
CA VAL A 12 -37.74 2.08 25.20
C VAL A 12 -37.28 0.81 24.46
N VAL A 13 -38.19 -0.13 24.25
CA VAL A 13 -37.91 -1.35 23.48
C VAL A 13 -37.60 -1.01 22.02
N ALA A 14 -38.32 -0.06 21.41
CA ALA A 14 -38.04 0.40 20.06
C ALA A 14 -36.63 1.03 19.95
N VAL A 15 -36.22 1.86 20.92
CA VAL A 15 -34.87 2.43 20.97
C VAL A 15 -33.80 1.34 21.10
N VAL A 16 -34.02 0.35 21.96
CA VAL A 16 -33.08 -0.79 22.12
C VAL A 16 -32.98 -1.61 20.84
N LEU A 17 -34.10 -1.87 20.15
CA LEU A 17 -34.11 -2.59 18.88
C LEU A 17 -33.43 -1.78 17.76
N ILE A 18 -33.62 -0.46 17.71
CA ILE A 18 -32.93 0.42 16.77
C ILE A 18 -31.42 0.42 17.07
N LEU A 19 -31.01 0.45 18.35
CA LEU A 19 -29.60 0.36 18.73
C LEU A 19 -29.00 -0.99 18.32
N ALA A 20 -29.70 -2.10 18.60
CA ALA A 20 -29.26 -3.44 18.24
C ALA A 20 -29.17 -3.62 16.72
N ALA A 21 -30.16 -3.14 15.96
CA ALA A 21 -30.12 -3.13 14.51
C ALA A 21 -28.96 -2.29 13.98
N LYS A 22 -28.71 -1.11 14.57
CA LYS A 22 -27.60 -0.23 14.19
C LYS A 22 -26.24 -0.86 14.49
N LEU A 23 -26.09 -1.52 15.64
CA LEU A 23 -24.87 -2.26 16.00
C LEU A 23 -24.66 -3.49 15.11
N ALA A 24 -25.73 -4.19 14.75
CA ALA A 24 -25.68 -5.30 13.79
C ALA A 24 -25.32 -4.81 12.38
N SER A 25 -25.87 -3.68 11.93
CA SER A 25 -25.51 -3.05 10.65
C SER A 25 -24.05 -2.61 10.62
N VAL A 26 -23.51 -2.08 11.74
CA VAL A 26 -22.08 -1.74 11.84
C VAL A 26 -21.19 -2.99 11.76
N ALA A 27 -21.62 -4.12 12.34
CA ALA A 27 -20.88 -5.37 12.25
C ALA A 27 -20.90 -5.98 10.84
N VAL A 28 -22.02 -5.87 10.13
CA VAL A 28 -22.16 -6.36 8.74
C VAL A 28 -21.39 -5.47 7.75
N VAL A 29 -21.41 -4.16 7.94
CA VAL A 29 -20.62 -3.20 7.14
C VAL A 29 -19.12 -3.35 7.44
N GLY A 30 -18.76 -3.69 8.68
CA GLY A 30 -17.36 -3.97 9.05
C GLY A 30 -16.78 -5.19 8.33
N ASP A 31 -17.59 -6.23 8.10
CA ASP A 31 -17.18 -7.43 7.36
C ASP A 31 -17.08 -7.14 5.85
N SER A 32 -18.02 -6.38 5.28
CA SER A 32 -18.01 -6.01 3.85
C SER A 32 -16.91 -5.04 3.47
N VAL A 33 -16.52 -4.10 4.35
CA VAL A 33 -15.39 -3.18 4.10
C VAL A 33 -14.06 -3.93 4.05
N VAL A 34 -13.90 -5.04 4.77
CA VAL A 34 -12.69 -5.89 4.68
C VAL A 34 -12.64 -6.65 3.36
N THR A 35 -13.80 -7.06 2.80
CA THR A 35 -13.90 -7.73 1.50
C THR A 35 -13.74 -6.75 0.32
N ASP A 36 -14.33 -5.56 0.39
CA ASP A 36 -14.24 -4.57 -0.70
C ASP A 36 -12.85 -3.90 -0.79
N TYR A 37 -12.17 -3.73 0.35
CA TYR A 37 -10.76 -3.35 0.36
C TYR A 37 -9.87 -4.43 -0.28
N ALA A 38 -10.28 -5.70 -0.22
CA ALA A 38 -9.61 -6.79 -0.92
C ALA A 38 -9.87 -6.79 -2.45
N HIS A 39 -10.92 -6.11 -2.91
CA HIS A 39 -11.31 -6.06 -4.33
C HIS A 39 -10.83 -4.82 -5.11
N ARG A 40 -10.19 -3.83 -4.45
CA ARG A 40 -9.66 -2.60 -5.06
C ARG A 40 -10.71 -1.75 -5.81
N ASP A 41 -11.96 -1.73 -5.37
CA ASP A 41 -12.99 -0.87 -5.97
C ASP A 41 -12.90 0.57 -5.44
N THR A 42 -12.07 1.38 -6.10
CA THR A 42 -11.79 2.77 -5.74
C THR A 42 -12.96 3.72 -5.99
N ALA A 43 -13.94 3.33 -6.81
CA ALA A 43 -15.13 4.13 -7.11
C ALA A 43 -16.14 4.06 -5.95
N ALA A 44 -16.42 2.85 -5.44
CA ALA A 44 -17.30 2.65 -4.28
C ALA A 44 -16.77 3.36 -3.02
N LEU A 45 -15.46 3.28 -2.79
CA LEU A 45 -14.82 3.95 -1.65
C LEU A 45 -14.78 5.49 -1.80
N SER A 46 -14.77 6.02 -3.02
CA SER A 46 -14.86 7.48 -3.26
C SER A 46 -16.25 8.03 -2.89
N ASP A 47 -17.31 7.30 -3.23
CA ASP A 47 -18.68 7.69 -2.90
C ASP A 47 -18.97 7.61 -1.40
N ASP A 48 -18.46 6.57 -0.72
CA ASP A 48 -18.59 6.41 0.74
C ASP A 48 -17.86 7.52 1.50
N VAL A 49 -16.67 7.93 1.04
CA VAL A 49 -15.93 9.06 1.62
C VAL A 49 -16.63 10.39 1.38
N ALA A 50 -17.20 10.62 0.18
CA ALA A 50 -17.96 11.83 -0.13
C ALA A 50 -19.27 11.97 0.68
N ILE A 51 -19.85 10.85 1.10
CA ILE A 51 -20.99 10.81 2.02
C ILE A 51 -20.52 11.09 3.46
N LEU A 52 -19.43 10.46 3.91
CA LEU A 52 -18.87 10.69 5.25
C LEU A 52 -18.44 12.15 5.47
N HIS A 53 -17.90 12.79 4.44
CA HIS A 53 -17.48 14.19 4.48
C HIS A 53 -18.66 15.18 4.54
N ARG A 54 -19.83 14.80 4.01
CA ARG A 54 -21.08 15.60 4.03
C ARG A 54 -21.75 15.64 5.40
N PHE A 55 -21.52 14.64 6.25
CA PHE A 55 -22.07 14.57 7.61
C PHE A 55 -21.06 14.97 8.71
N ASN A 56 -19.97 15.62 8.31
CA ASN A 56 -18.83 15.99 9.14
C ASN A 56 -19.14 17.11 10.16
N VAL A 57 -19.89 16.78 11.22
CA VAL A 57 -20.13 17.69 12.35
C VAL A 57 -19.65 17.09 13.68
N ILE A 58 -19.38 15.78 13.74
CA ILE A 58 -19.20 15.07 15.02
C ILE A 58 -17.76 14.56 15.24
N GLU A 59 -16.98 14.20 14.20
CA GLU A 59 -15.64 13.59 14.39
C GLU A 59 -14.59 13.97 13.32
N PRO A 60 -13.95 15.16 13.42
CA PRO A 60 -13.02 15.68 12.40
C PRO A 60 -11.82 14.77 12.09
N ALA A 61 -11.30 14.04 13.08
CA ALA A 61 -10.18 13.12 12.88
C ALA A 61 -10.55 11.95 11.94
N ARG A 62 -11.80 11.47 11.99
CA ARG A 62 -12.28 10.41 11.09
C ARG A 62 -12.38 10.91 9.66
N THR A 63 -12.77 12.16 9.47
CA THR A 63 -12.85 12.75 8.13
C THR A 63 -11.48 12.90 7.49
N SER A 64 -10.49 13.41 8.20
CA SER A 64 -9.11 13.48 7.68
C SER A 64 -8.51 12.09 7.44
N TYR A 65 -8.80 11.10 8.30
CA TYR A 65 -8.40 9.72 8.04
C TYR A 65 -9.01 9.15 6.76
N ALA A 66 -10.31 9.39 6.52
CA ALA A 66 -11.01 8.98 5.31
C ALA A 66 -10.49 9.72 4.07
N GLY A 67 -10.26 11.03 4.18
CA GLY A 67 -9.66 11.85 3.13
C GLY A 67 -8.26 11.37 2.73
N GLY A 68 -7.41 11.06 3.72
CA GLY A 68 -6.10 10.48 3.49
C GLY A 68 -6.18 9.11 2.80
N SER A 69 -7.10 8.24 3.25
CA SER A 69 -7.31 6.92 2.65
C SER A 69 -7.75 7.01 1.18
N LEU A 70 -8.67 7.93 0.87
CA LEU A 70 -9.10 8.21 -0.49
C LEU A 70 -7.94 8.74 -1.35
N ALA A 71 -7.15 9.67 -0.81
CA ALA A 71 -6.01 10.23 -1.51
C ALA A 71 -4.96 9.16 -1.86
N VAL A 72 -4.71 8.18 -0.98
CA VAL A 72 -3.84 7.02 -1.29
C VAL A 72 -4.36 6.25 -2.51
N LEU A 73 -5.67 5.98 -2.55
CA LEU A 73 -6.29 5.22 -3.64
C LEU A 73 -6.31 5.98 -4.98
N GLN A 74 -6.34 7.31 -4.91
CA GLN A 74 -6.22 8.18 -6.06
C GLN A 74 -4.75 8.48 -6.43
N HIS A 75 -3.78 7.85 -5.75
CA HIS A 75 -2.35 8.07 -5.92
C HIS A 75 -1.88 9.51 -5.67
N ARG A 76 -2.62 10.25 -4.85
CA ARG A 76 -2.34 11.64 -4.45
C ARG A 76 -1.60 11.66 -3.11
N LEU A 77 -0.35 11.22 -3.12
CA LEU A 77 0.41 10.95 -1.88
C LEU A 77 0.71 12.20 -1.04
N ASP A 78 0.96 13.37 -1.63
CA ASP A 78 1.14 14.60 -0.86
C ASP A 78 -0.18 15.06 -0.20
N ASP A 79 -1.33 14.82 -0.83
CA ASP A 79 -2.62 15.07 -0.20
C ASP A 79 -2.88 14.08 0.93
N ALA A 80 -2.52 12.81 0.75
CA ALA A 80 -2.61 11.80 1.79
C ALA A 80 -1.72 12.15 3.01
N ASP A 81 -0.49 12.62 2.79
CA ASP A 81 0.41 13.04 3.87
C ASP A 81 -0.20 14.18 4.70
N ARG A 82 -0.77 15.19 4.04
CA ARG A 82 -1.46 16.30 4.72
C ARG A 82 -2.63 15.80 5.54
N GLU A 83 -3.54 15.02 4.95
CA GLU A 83 -4.73 14.53 5.63
C GLU A 83 -4.42 13.59 6.80
N PHE A 84 -3.48 12.65 6.65
CA PHE A 84 -3.08 11.79 7.77
C PHE A 84 -2.30 12.54 8.85
N SER A 85 -1.51 13.56 8.50
CA SER A 85 -0.88 14.45 9.50
C SER A 85 -1.94 15.21 10.31
N ASP A 86 -2.96 15.70 9.63
CA ASP A 86 -4.12 16.37 10.22
C ASP A 86 -4.94 15.44 11.11
N ALA A 87 -5.16 14.19 10.69
CA ALA A 87 -5.79 13.17 11.50
C ALA A 87 -4.95 12.86 12.75
N LEU A 88 -3.62 12.78 12.61
CA LEU A 88 -2.70 12.47 13.71
C LEU A 88 -2.73 13.55 14.78
N ALA A 89 -2.71 14.83 14.39
CA ALA A 89 -2.76 15.97 15.29
C ALA A 89 -4.04 16.01 16.15
N ARG A 90 -5.12 15.38 15.69
CA ARG A 90 -6.43 15.34 16.35
C ARG A 90 -6.74 13.98 17.01
N THR A 91 -5.81 13.03 16.94
CA THR A 91 -5.97 11.68 17.50
C THR A 91 -5.16 11.54 18.77
N ALA A 92 -5.80 11.09 19.85
CA ALA A 92 -5.12 10.78 21.10
C ALA A 92 -4.02 9.73 20.88
N ALA A 93 -2.92 9.83 21.63
CA ALA A 93 -1.73 9.01 21.40
C ALA A 93 -2.05 7.51 21.40
N ASP A 94 -2.82 7.02 22.37
CA ASP A 94 -3.26 5.63 22.52
C ASP A 94 -4.08 5.08 21.32
N ARG A 95 -4.75 5.96 20.58
CA ARG A 95 -5.55 5.63 19.38
C ARG A 95 -4.84 5.95 18.06
N SER A 96 -3.62 6.48 18.11
CA SER A 96 -2.93 7.02 16.93
C SER A 96 -2.34 5.97 16.00
N CYS A 97 -2.28 4.69 16.40
CA CYS A 97 -1.54 3.68 15.65
C CYS A 97 -2.00 3.50 14.19
N PRO A 98 -3.30 3.39 13.86
CA PRO A 98 -3.74 3.27 12.46
C PRO A 98 -3.33 4.47 11.60
N VAL A 99 -3.37 5.68 12.16
CA VAL A 99 -2.96 6.91 11.47
C VAL A 99 -1.45 6.88 11.20
N ARG A 100 -0.66 6.51 12.21
CA ARG A 100 0.81 6.47 12.13
C ARG A 100 1.32 5.44 11.14
N VAL A 101 0.71 4.25 11.07
CA VAL A 101 1.09 3.23 10.09
C VAL A 101 0.89 3.74 8.66
N ASN A 102 -0.25 4.39 8.37
CA ASN A 102 -0.48 4.95 7.04
C ASN A 102 0.48 6.11 6.74
N LEU A 103 0.65 7.03 7.70
CA LEU A 103 1.52 8.20 7.52
C LEU A 103 2.99 7.82 7.32
N GLU A 104 3.48 6.79 8.01
CA GLU A 104 4.82 6.23 7.81
C GLU A 104 5.01 5.73 6.38
N LEU A 105 4.12 4.85 5.89
CA LEU A 105 4.20 4.30 4.55
C LEU A 105 4.12 5.38 3.46
N ILE A 106 3.27 6.38 3.64
CA ILE A 106 3.13 7.49 2.69
C ILE A 106 4.43 8.30 2.61
N ARG A 107 4.98 8.69 3.76
CA ARG A 107 6.22 9.47 3.82
C ARG A 107 7.40 8.69 3.27
N GLU A 108 7.48 7.39 3.55
CA GLU A 108 8.50 6.54 2.95
C GLU A 108 8.34 6.45 1.44
N THR A 109 7.12 6.27 0.93
CA THR A 109 6.86 6.19 -0.52
C THR A 109 7.23 7.49 -1.22
N LEU A 110 6.94 8.64 -0.61
CA LEU A 110 7.37 9.95 -1.11
C LEU A 110 8.90 10.10 -1.08
N GLY A 111 9.56 9.50 -0.08
CA GLY A 111 11.01 9.40 -0.04
C GLY A 111 11.57 8.50 -1.16
N ASP A 112 10.92 7.38 -1.45
CA ASP A 112 11.28 6.47 -2.54
C ASP A 112 11.16 7.16 -3.91
N GLN A 113 10.08 7.92 -4.12
CA GLN A 113 9.89 8.71 -5.33
C GLN A 113 10.98 9.78 -5.50
N ALA A 114 11.31 10.50 -4.42
CA ALA A 114 12.39 11.49 -4.45
C ALA A 114 13.76 10.84 -4.72
N ALA A 115 14.05 9.71 -4.09
CA ALA A 115 15.29 8.97 -4.30
C ALA A 115 15.40 8.47 -5.76
N ALA A 116 14.31 7.95 -6.31
CA ALA A 116 14.25 7.51 -7.71
C ALA A 116 14.43 8.69 -8.70
N ALA A 117 13.97 9.89 -8.35
CA ALA A 117 14.18 11.11 -9.11
C ALA A 117 15.58 11.73 -8.92
N GLY A 118 16.44 11.16 -8.06
CA GLY A 118 17.75 11.71 -7.72
C GLY A 118 17.71 12.90 -6.77
N ASP A 119 16.52 13.27 -6.25
CA ASP A 119 16.37 14.31 -5.23
C ASP A 119 16.65 13.73 -3.84
N ARG A 120 17.94 13.61 -3.56
CA ARG A 120 18.47 13.06 -2.31
C ARG A 120 18.00 13.83 -1.09
N ASP A 121 18.02 15.17 -1.13
CA ASP A 121 17.66 15.99 0.02
C ASP A 121 16.19 15.79 0.38
N THR A 122 15.31 15.74 -0.62
CA THR A 122 13.89 15.42 -0.38
C THR A 122 13.75 14.00 0.15
N ALA A 123 14.45 13.02 -0.40
CA ALA A 123 14.40 11.64 0.10
C ALA A 123 14.78 11.54 1.58
N VAL A 124 15.91 12.15 1.99
CA VAL A 124 16.36 12.18 3.40
C VAL A 124 15.31 12.82 4.29
N ARG A 125 14.74 13.97 3.90
CA ARG A 125 13.70 14.65 4.69
C ARG A 125 12.47 13.76 4.88
N ARG A 126 12.02 13.09 3.82
CA ARG A 126 10.82 12.24 3.85
C ARG A 126 11.04 10.97 4.69
N TYR A 127 12.18 10.28 4.53
CA TYR A 127 12.52 9.12 5.36
C TYR A 127 12.71 9.49 6.83
N THR A 128 13.32 10.64 7.13
CA THR A 128 13.45 11.14 8.51
C THR A 128 12.07 11.38 9.12
N ALA A 129 11.18 12.05 8.37
CA ALA A 129 9.81 12.29 8.82
C ALA A 129 8.98 11.01 9.00
N ALA A 130 9.24 9.97 8.19
CA ALA A 130 8.64 8.63 8.37
C ALA A 130 9.19 7.95 9.63
N ARG A 131 10.51 8.02 9.84
CA ARG A 131 11.18 7.48 11.03
C ARG A 131 10.63 8.10 12.31
N ASP A 132 10.42 9.41 12.32
CA ASP A 132 9.82 10.13 13.46
C ASP A 132 8.41 9.65 13.79
N VAL A 133 7.61 9.26 12.79
CA VAL A 133 6.28 8.69 13.02
C VAL A 133 6.36 7.37 13.77
N VAL A 134 7.32 6.52 13.43
CA VAL A 134 7.58 5.22 14.07
C VAL A 134 8.11 5.39 15.49
N THR A 135 9.10 6.25 15.69
CA THR A 135 9.77 6.43 16.98
C THR A 135 8.87 7.05 18.05
N HIS A 136 7.92 7.90 17.64
CA HIS A 136 6.93 8.52 18.54
C HIS A 136 5.61 7.74 18.60
N ALA A 137 5.54 6.54 18.03
CA ALA A 137 4.34 5.72 18.10
C ALA A 137 4.15 5.09 19.49
N PRO A 138 2.90 4.80 19.90
CA PRO A 138 2.65 4.00 21.10
C PRO A 138 3.33 2.63 21.04
N ALA A 139 3.56 2.06 22.22
CA ALA A 139 4.02 0.68 22.34
C ALA A 139 3.11 -0.28 21.56
N ASN A 140 3.71 -1.32 20.97
CA ASN A 140 3.01 -2.34 20.17
C ASN A 140 2.36 -1.83 18.87
N CYS A 141 2.61 -0.58 18.44
CA CYS A 141 2.12 -0.12 17.15
C CYS A 141 2.94 -0.68 15.96
N PHE A 142 4.27 -0.62 16.08
CA PHE A 142 5.21 -1.16 15.08
C PHE A 142 5.93 -2.40 15.62
N ALA A 143 6.92 -2.23 16.49
CA ALA A 143 7.56 -3.35 17.18
C ALA A 143 6.58 -3.97 18.21
N GLY A 144 6.54 -5.30 18.29
CA GLY A 144 5.65 -6.01 19.22
C GLY A 144 4.17 -5.96 18.86
N ASN A 145 3.83 -5.57 17.62
CA ASN A 145 2.44 -5.44 17.19
C ASN A 145 1.72 -6.79 17.07
N THR A 146 0.41 -6.77 17.31
CA THR A 146 -0.45 -7.96 17.36
C THR A 146 -1.43 -8.03 16.19
N ASP A 147 -1.05 -7.52 15.01
CA ASP A 147 -1.90 -7.66 13.82
C ASP A 147 -2.20 -9.15 13.55
N ALA A 148 -3.43 -9.48 13.15
CA ALA A 148 -3.83 -10.86 12.92
C ALA A 148 -3.05 -11.50 11.75
N ASP A 149 -2.68 -10.68 10.76
CA ASP A 149 -1.92 -11.12 9.61
C ASP A 149 -0.42 -11.15 9.94
N PRO A 150 0.24 -12.33 9.85
CA PRO A 150 1.66 -12.45 10.16
C PRO A 150 2.55 -11.59 9.27
N GLU A 151 2.17 -11.36 8.01
CA GLU A 151 2.96 -10.55 7.09
C GLU A 151 2.83 -9.06 7.42
N ARG A 152 1.61 -8.57 7.66
CA ARG A 152 1.42 -7.19 8.14
C ARG A 152 2.16 -6.94 9.45
N ARG A 153 2.18 -7.92 10.36
CA ARG A 153 3.00 -7.83 11.58
C ARG A 153 4.47 -7.66 11.27
N ARG A 154 5.03 -8.50 10.39
CA ARG A 154 6.45 -8.44 10.00
C ARG A 154 6.80 -7.12 9.33
N ILE A 155 5.98 -6.65 8.39
CA ILE A 155 6.19 -5.37 7.69
C ILE A 155 6.23 -4.21 8.69
N ARG A 156 5.25 -4.11 9.60
CA ARG A 156 5.23 -3.06 10.62
C ARG A 156 6.42 -3.15 11.57
N ALA A 157 6.78 -4.36 12.01
CA ALA A 157 7.94 -4.55 12.88
C ALA A 157 9.27 -4.17 12.19
N ALA A 158 9.34 -4.30 10.87
CA ALA A 158 10.51 -3.94 10.05
C ALA A 158 10.57 -2.46 9.65
N ALA A 159 9.58 -1.64 9.98
CA ALA A 159 9.52 -0.23 9.55
C ALA A 159 10.77 0.58 9.93
N LEU A 160 11.13 0.61 11.21
CA LEU A 160 12.29 1.37 11.69
C LEU A 160 13.62 0.92 11.05
N PRO A 161 14.02 -0.38 11.09
CA PRO A 161 15.28 -0.79 10.48
C PRO A 161 15.31 -0.58 8.95
N ARG A 162 14.16 -0.69 8.28
CA ARG A 162 14.04 -0.41 6.84
C ARG A 162 14.26 1.07 6.53
N LEU A 163 13.67 1.97 7.32
CA LEU A 163 13.88 3.42 7.19
C LEU A 163 15.34 3.81 7.49
N ASP A 164 15.96 3.22 8.52
CA ASP A 164 17.37 3.43 8.83
C ASP A 164 18.28 2.96 7.67
N ALA A 165 17.97 1.83 7.04
CA ALA A 165 18.69 1.34 5.87
C ALA A 165 18.52 2.26 4.64
N LYS A 166 17.33 2.81 4.43
CA LYS A 166 17.05 3.79 3.37
C LYS A 166 17.85 5.07 3.57
N LEU A 167 17.82 5.64 4.77
CA LEU A 167 18.62 6.82 5.13
C LEU A 167 20.12 6.56 4.92
N ALA A 168 20.65 5.44 5.42
CA ALA A 168 22.06 5.10 5.24
C ALA A 168 22.47 4.91 3.77
N THR A 169 21.56 4.43 2.92
CA THR A 169 21.81 4.27 1.48
C THR A 169 21.75 5.61 0.77
N THR A 170 20.73 6.42 1.09
CA THR A 170 20.57 7.76 0.54
C THR A 170 21.72 8.67 0.96
N ASP A 171 22.34 8.48 2.14
CA ASP A 171 23.47 9.27 2.63
C ASP A 171 24.85 8.87 2.08
N ARG A 172 24.96 7.85 1.20
CA ARG A 172 26.24 7.54 0.53
C ARG A 172 26.45 8.39 -0.71
N PRO A 173 27.65 8.93 -0.99
CA PRO A 173 27.95 9.58 -2.26
C PRO A 173 27.60 8.66 -3.44
N PRO A 174 27.18 9.19 -4.60
CA PRO A 174 27.00 8.38 -5.80
C PRO A 174 28.29 7.61 -6.06
N THR A 175 28.22 6.29 -6.08
CA THR A 175 29.40 5.49 -6.42
C THR A 175 29.73 5.78 -7.88
N ALA A 176 30.99 6.09 -8.18
CA ALA A 176 31.41 6.33 -9.55
C ALA A 176 30.96 5.16 -10.44
N PRO A 177 30.51 5.43 -11.68
CA PRO A 177 30.15 4.36 -12.61
C PRO A 177 31.33 3.38 -12.72
N PRO A 178 31.06 2.06 -12.78
CA PRO A 178 32.12 1.08 -12.93
C PRO A 178 32.98 1.46 -14.14
N PRO A 179 34.31 1.28 -14.07
CA PRO A 179 35.18 1.61 -15.19
C PRO A 179 34.68 0.91 -16.46
N PRO A 180 34.80 1.55 -17.63
CA PRO A 180 34.41 0.92 -18.90
C PRO A 180 35.07 -0.45 -18.97
N ARG A 181 34.25 -1.48 -19.20
CA ARG A 181 34.74 -2.85 -19.36
C ARG A 181 35.75 -2.82 -20.51
N PRO A 182 36.96 -3.41 -20.38
CA PRO A 182 37.91 -3.47 -21.47
C PRO A 182 37.21 -3.97 -22.73
N GLU A 183 37.36 -3.22 -23.81
CA GLU A 183 36.79 -3.60 -25.10
C GLU A 183 37.27 -5.01 -25.44
N ALA A 184 36.32 -5.92 -25.65
CA ALA A 184 36.67 -7.28 -26.05
C ALA A 184 37.48 -7.19 -27.35
N PRO A 185 38.59 -7.94 -27.49
CA PRO A 185 39.35 -7.94 -28.74
C PRO A 185 38.40 -8.26 -29.91
N PRO A 186 38.60 -7.62 -31.07
CA PRO A 186 37.74 -7.83 -32.22
C PRO A 186 37.66 -9.34 -32.52
N PRO A 187 36.48 -9.85 -32.88
CA PRO A 187 36.32 -11.27 -33.19
C PRO A 187 37.32 -11.65 -34.28
N ALA A 188 38.03 -12.75 -34.08
CA ALA A 188 38.95 -13.28 -35.07
C ALA A 188 38.21 -13.47 -36.41
N PRO A 189 38.86 -13.19 -37.55
CA PRO A 189 38.26 -13.44 -38.85
C PRO A 189 37.82 -14.91 -38.93
N PRO A 190 36.62 -15.20 -39.45
CA PRO A 190 36.14 -16.57 -39.52
C PRO A 190 37.10 -17.41 -40.39
N PRO A 191 37.42 -18.65 -40.00
CA PRO A 191 38.15 -19.55 -40.87
C PRO A 191 37.35 -19.76 -42.16
N ALA A 192 38.03 -19.68 -43.30
CA ALA A 192 37.47 -20.06 -44.58
C ALA A 192 37.02 -21.53 -44.49
N SER A 193 35.73 -21.73 -44.30
CA SER A 193 35.14 -23.05 -44.20
C SER A 193 34.73 -23.46 -45.61
N ALA A 194 35.54 -24.32 -46.22
CA ALA A 194 35.04 -25.24 -47.22
C ALA A 194 34.02 -26.17 -46.54
N ASP A 195 32.83 -26.21 -47.09
CA ASP A 195 31.74 -27.16 -46.89
C ASP A 195 31.74 -27.99 -45.59
N ALA A 196 30.90 -27.56 -44.65
CA ALA A 196 30.18 -28.48 -43.78
C ALA A 196 28.77 -27.92 -43.58
N SER A 197 27.80 -28.55 -44.24
CA SER A 197 26.37 -28.26 -44.08
C SER A 197 25.98 -28.40 -42.61
N SER A 198 25.75 -27.27 -41.95
CA SER A 198 25.09 -27.24 -40.65
C SER A 198 23.59 -27.10 -40.90
N THR A 199 22.83 -28.14 -40.61
CA THR A 199 21.37 -28.12 -40.63
C THR A 199 20.90 -27.10 -39.59
N LEU A 200 20.50 -25.92 -40.05
CA LEU A 200 19.85 -24.92 -39.22
C LEU A 200 18.52 -25.51 -38.67
N PRO A 201 18.20 -25.38 -37.37
CA PRO A 201 16.83 -25.59 -36.94
C PRO A 201 15.90 -24.61 -37.69
N PRO A 202 14.68 -25.04 -38.06
CA PRO A 202 13.80 -24.21 -38.86
C PRO A 202 13.43 -22.91 -38.11
N PRO A 203 13.18 -21.80 -38.84
CA PRO A 203 12.73 -20.56 -38.23
C PRO A 203 11.42 -20.78 -37.47
N LEU A 204 11.28 -20.11 -36.33
CA LEU A 204 10.02 -20.10 -35.58
C LEU A 204 8.88 -19.59 -36.48
N PRO A 205 7.72 -20.26 -36.49
CA PRO A 205 6.56 -19.77 -37.21
C PRO A 205 6.10 -18.43 -36.60
N PRO A 206 5.56 -17.51 -37.42
CA PRO A 206 4.99 -16.26 -36.94
C PRO A 206 3.86 -16.55 -35.94
N PRO A 207 3.62 -15.67 -34.94
CA PRO A 207 2.56 -15.86 -33.98
C PRO A 207 1.22 -15.92 -34.72
N ASP A 208 0.52 -17.04 -34.60
CA ASP A 208 -0.85 -17.15 -35.07
C ASP A 208 -1.69 -16.08 -34.35
N ALA A 209 -2.44 -15.29 -35.12
CA ALA A 209 -3.35 -14.26 -34.61
C ALA A 209 -4.61 -14.87 -33.94
N GLY A 210 -4.43 -15.94 -33.18
CA GLY A 210 -5.47 -16.69 -32.50
C GLY A 210 -4.94 -17.26 -31.19
N ASP A 211 -5.22 -16.54 -30.11
CA ASP A 211 -5.09 -16.92 -28.70
C ASP A 211 -3.68 -16.87 -28.06
N PRO A 212 -3.30 -15.73 -27.44
CA PRO A 212 -2.01 -15.53 -26.78
C PRO A 212 -1.80 -16.40 -25.53
N LEU A 213 -2.82 -17.06 -24.99
CA LEU A 213 -2.67 -17.92 -23.80
C LEU A 213 -1.89 -19.21 -24.09
N ARG A 214 -1.92 -19.68 -25.34
CA ARG A 214 -1.26 -20.93 -25.73
C ARG A 214 0.26 -20.81 -25.76
N GLY A 215 0.78 -19.67 -26.20
CA GLY A 215 2.21 -19.36 -26.16
C GLY A 215 2.75 -19.27 -24.73
N LEU A 216 1.97 -18.66 -23.82
CA LEU A 216 2.30 -18.55 -22.40
C LEU A 216 2.35 -19.91 -21.70
N GLN A 217 1.42 -20.82 -22.02
CA GLN A 217 1.41 -22.18 -21.47
C GLN A 217 2.60 -23.03 -21.94
N GLN A 218 3.11 -22.78 -23.15
CA GLN A 218 4.29 -23.48 -23.68
C GLN A 218 5.54 -23.06 -22.92
N ILE A 219 5.74 -21.75 -22.71
CA ILE A 219 6.88 -21.19 -21.98
C ILE A 219 6.92 -21.69 -20.53
N LEU A 220 5.75 -21.78 -19.88
CA LEU A 220 5.65 -22.26 -18.50
C LEU A 220 5.95 -23.76 -18.36
N ARG A 221 5.79 -24.58 -19.42
CA ARG A 221 6.18 -25.99 -19.40
C ARG A 221 7.68 -26.18 -19.63
N ASP A 222 8.27 -25.37 -20.50
CA ASP A 222 9.70 -25.47 -20.82
C ASP A 222 10.58 -24.96 -19.66
N ALA A 223 10.09 -24.01 -18.86
CA ALA A 223 10.79 -23.52 -17.66
C ALA A 223 10.72 -24.46 -16.45
N ALA A 224 9.95 -25.56 -16.54
CA ALA A 224 9.75 -26.51 -15.45
C ALA A 224 10.59 -27.81 -15.60
N GLN A 225 11.48 -27.87 -16.61
CA GLN A 225 12.46 -28.96 -16.80
C GLN A 225 13.87 -28.53 -16.41
#